data_AF-A0A520F2R5-F1
#
_entry.id   AF-A0A520F2R5-F1
#
_cell.length_a   1.000
_cell.length_b   1.000
_cell.length_c   1.000
_cell.angle_alpha   90.00
_cell.angle_beta   90.00
_cell.angle_gamma   90.00
#
_symmetry.space_group_name_H-M   'P 1'
#
loop_
_entity.id
_entity.type
_entity.pdbx_description
1 polymer ?
#
loop_
_entity_poly.entity_id
_entity_poly.type
_entity_poly.pdbx_seq_one_letter_code
_entity_poly.pdbx_strand_id
1 'polypeptide(L)'
;DDHSAGVDGAWWPRTTNLTTELHDLISVLADRVGTTEQVSFDWNSLSVSQRGIDRPDGVRVSGPLPDQPPDIMYVFGTDGRRWELLVIAPQTDADGAFDTMQKAVGVDPR
;
A
#
# COMPACT_ATOMS: atom_id res chain seq x y z
N ASP A 1 -4.63 -3.91 -23.30
CA ASP A 1 -5.20 -2.91 -22.39
C ASP A 1 -4.11 -2.39 -21.49
N ASP A 2 -3.55 -1.25 -21.86
CA ASP A 2 -2.39 -0.63 -21.23
C ASP A 2 -2.85 0.61 -20.47
N HIS A 3 -3.36 0.39 -19.26
CA HIS A 3 -3.59 1.45 -18.28
C HIS A 3 -2.60 1.26 -17.13
N SER A 4 -1.31 1.28 -17.46
CA SER A 4 -0.25 1.34 -16.46
C SER A 4 -0.17 2.79 -15.95
N ALA A 5 -1.16 3.22 -15.16
CA ALA A 5 -1.11 4.50 -14.48
C ALA A 5 0.09 4.47 -13.52
N GLY A 6 1.04 5.39 -13.68
CA GLY A 6 2.20 5.52 -12.81
C GLY A 6 1.73 5.71 -11.37
N VAL A 7 2.06 4.75 -10.51
CA VAL A 7 1.84 4.81 -9.06
C VAL A 7 3.07 5.42 -8.40
N ASP A 8 2.91 6.05 -7.24
CA ASP A 8 4.04 6.67 -6.54
C ASP A 8 5.00 5.63 -5.93
N GLY A 9 4.59 4.36 -5.86
CA GLY A 9 5.43 3.27 -5.43
C GLY A 9 4.72 1.93 -5.41
N ALA A 10 5.41 0.92 -4.89
CA ALA A 10 4.87 -0.41 -4.69
C ALA A 10 5.29 -0.96 -3.32
N TRP A 11 4.41 -1.76 -2.74
CA TRP A 11 4.61 -2.43 -1.46
C TRP A 11 4.26 -3.91 -1.60
N TRP A 12 5.16 -4.76 -1.13
CA TRP A 12 4.97 -6.21 -1.07
C TRP A 12 5.15 -6.65 0.37
N PRO A 13 4.06 -6.91 1.13
CA PRO A 13 4.15 -7.48 2.46
C PRO A 13 4.81 -8.86 2.39
N ARG A 14 5.77 -9.10 3.28
CA ARG A 14 6.51 -10.37 3.32
C ARG A 14 5.79 -11.46 4.09
N THR A 15 4.81 -11.07 4.90
CA THR A 15 3.99 -11.96 5.72
C THR A 15 2.50 -11.63 5.59
N THR A 16 1.66 -12.54 6.08
CA THR A 16 0.20 -12.32 6.15
C THR A 16 -0.24 -11.51 7.37
N ASN A 17 0.70 -11.09 8.23
CA ASN A 17 0.40 -10.26 9.38
C ASN A 17 0.49 -8.78 8.99
N LEU A 18 -0.59 -8.26 8.40
CA LEU A 18 -0.61 -6.90 7.85
C LEU A 18 -0.41 -5.82 8.92
N THR A 19 -0.75 -6.06 10.18
CA THR A 19 -0.52 -5.08 11.26
C THR A 19 0.96 -4.79 11.44
N THR A 20 1.79 -5.84 11.49
CA THR A 20 3.25 -5.68 11.59
C THR A 20 3.84 -5.09 10.30
N GLU A 21 3.43 -5.62 9.15
CA GLU A 21 3.93 -5.14 7.86
C GLU A 21 3.57 -3.67 7.59
N LEU A 22 2.39 -3.20 8.05
CA LEU A 22 1.99 -1.80 7.92
C LEU A 22 2.76 -0.88 8.86
N HIS A 23 3.05 -1.31 10.10
CA HIS A 23 3.88 -0.53 11.01
C HIS A 23 5.26 -0.28 10.40
N ASP A 24 5.87 -1.33 9.83
CA ASP A 24 7.16 -1.22 9.13
C ASP A 24 7.05 -0.34 7.88
N LEU A 25 5.98 -0.49 7.08
CA LEU A 25 5.74 0.36 5.92
C LEU A 25 5.59 1.84 6.30
N ILE A 26 4.77 2.15 7.30
CA ILE A 26 4.52 3.52 7.76
C ILE A 26 5.81 4.17 8.27
N SER A 27 6.63 3.42 8.99
CA SER A 27 7.94 3.90 9.44
C SER A 27 8.84 4.34 8.28
N VAL A 28 8.85 3.58 7.17
CA VAL A 28 9.62 3.93 5.96
C VAL A 28 8.95 5.04 5.15
N LEU A 29 7.61 5.08 5.10
CA LEU A 29 6.87 6.13 4.41
C LEU A 29 7.02 7.49 5.10
N ALA A 30 7.20 7.52 6.41
CA ALA A 30 7.39 8.76 7.16
C ALA A 30 8.54 9.62 6.61
N ASP A 31 9.61 8.98 6.13
CA ASP A 31 10.77 9.65 5.53
C ASP A 31 10.49 10.25 4.14
N ARG A 32 9.44 9.78 3.44
CA ARG A 32 9.15 10.15 2.05
C ARG A 32 7.89 11.00 1.90
N VAL A 33 6.83 10.60 2.59
CA VAL A 33 5.49 11.19 2.56
C VAL A 33 5.32 12.20 3.70
N GLY A 34 6.17 12.15 4.73
CA GLY A 34 5.98 12.90 5.96
C GLY A 34 5.00 12.18 6.90
N THR A 35 4.36 12.92 7.79
CA THR A 35 3.42 12.34 8.76
C THR A 35 2.19 11.76 8.04
N THR A 36 2.10 10.43 8.00
CA THR A 36 0.93 9.71 7.50
C THR A 36 -0.23 9.80 8.50
N GLU A 37 -1.41 10.18 8.06
CA GLU A 37 -2.62 10.23 8.91
C GLU A 37 -3.56 9.05 8.65
N GLN A 38 -3.63 8.59 7.40
CA GLN A 38 -4.54 7.54 7.00
C GLN A 38 -3.98 6.69 5.86
N VAL A 39 -4.30 5.40 5.90
CA VAL A 39 -4.15 4.48 4.78
C VAL A 39 -5.48 3.78 4.48
N SER A 40 -5.80 3.63 3.20
CA SER A 40 -6.96 2.85 2.74
C SER A 40 -6.56 1.82 1.71
N PHE A 41 -7.03 0.57 1.86
CA PHE A 41 -6.80 -0.52 0.90
C PHE A 41 -7.67 -1.74 1.23
N ASP A 42 -7.80 -2.68 0.29
CA ASP A 42 -8.55 -3.92 0.48
C ASP A 42 -7.74 -4.98 1.24
N TRP A 43 -7.54 -4.77 2.55
CA TRP A 43 -6.83 -5.74 3.38
C TRP A 43 -7.54 -7.10 3.50
N ASN A 44 -8.87 -7.15 3.32
CA ASN A 44 -9.62 -8.40 3.41
C ASN A 44 -9.24 -9.35 2.26
N SER A 45 -8.89 -8.79 1.11
CA SER A 45 -8.34 -9.56 -0.02
C SER A 45 -6.94 -10.13 0.26
N LEU A 46 -6.14 -9.44 1.09
CA LEU A 46 -4.73 -9.77 1.37
C LEU A 46 -4.56 -10.68 2.59
N SER A 47 -5.49 -10.61 3.54
CA SER A 47 -5.46 -11.42 4.76
C SER A 47 -6.85 -11.91 5.13
N VAL A 48 -7.09 -13.20 4.90
CA VAL A 48 -8.36 -13.88 5.20
C VAL A 48 -8.66 -13.89 6.71
N SER A 49 -7.62 -13.81 7.55
CA SER A 49 -7.73 -13.93 9.00
C SER A 49 -7.91 -12.59 9.71
N GLN A 50 -7.60 -11.46 9.07
CA GLN A 50 -7.68 -10.14 9.69
C GLN A 50 -8.99 -9.43 9.30
N ARG A 51 -9.92 -9.37 10.25
CA ARG A 51 -11.20 -8.63 10.08
C ARG A 51 -11.06 -7.12 10.28
N GLY A 52 -9.88 -6.66 10.68
CA GLY A 52 -9.53 -5.28 10.92
C GLY A 52 -8.05 -5.15 11.24
N ILE A 53 -7.55 -3.93 11.16
CA ILE A 53 -6.15 -3.59 11.42
C ILE A 53 -6.13 -2.54 12.52
N ASP A 54 -5.43 -2.84 13.61
CA ASP A 54 -5.21 -1.88 14.70
C ASP A 54 -4.45 -0.66 14.19
N ARG A 55 -4.72 0.53 14.72
CA ARG A 55 -4.06 1.77 14.29
C ARG A 55 -2.55 1.66 14.53
N PRO A 56 -1.72 1.50 13.47
CA PRO A 56 -0.27 1.51 13.60
C PRO A 56 0.16 2.96 13.83
N ASP A 57 0.90 3.24 14.90
CA ASP A 57 1.50 4.56 15.15
C ASP A 57 0.51 5.75 15.11
N GLY A 58 -0.75 5.50 15.47
CA GLY A 58 -1.82 6.52 15.41
C GLY A 58 -2.42 6.75 14.02
N VAL A 59 -1.90 6.09 12.98
CA VAL A 59 -2.42 6.13 11.62
C VAL A 59 -3.77 5.42 11.55
N ARG A 60 -4.74 6.05 10.89
CA ARG A 60 -6.03 5.43 10.62
C ARG A 60 -5.90 4.42 9.47
N VAL A 61 -6.29 3.18 9.72
CA VAL A 61 -6.40 2.16 8.68
C VAL A 61 -7.88 1.95 8.36
N SER A 62 -8.28 2.15 7.11
CA SER A 62 -9.67 2.02 6.65
C SER A 62 -9.79 1.15 5.40
N GLY A 63 -10.94 0.49 5.20
CA GLY A 63 -11.15 -0.34 4.01
C GLY A 63 -11.06 0.50 2.72
N PRO A 64 -11.17 -0.14 1.55
CA PRO A 64 -11.06 0.57 0.28
C PRO A 64 -12.12 1.67 0.17
N LEU A 65 -11.71 2.83 -0.36
CA LEU A 65 -12.62 3.93 -0.69
C LEU A 65 -13.49 3.56 -1.91
N PRO A 66 -14.61 4.28 -2.13
CA PRO A 66 -15.36 4.15 -3.38
C PRO A 66 -14.44 4.34 -4.60
N ASP A 67 -14.56 3.44 -5.57
CA ASP A 67 -13.77 3.42 -6.82
C ASP A 67 -12.25 3.27 -6.63
N GLN A 68 -11.79 2.91 -5.44
CA GLN A 68 -10.38 2.55 -5.20
C GLN A 68 -10.06 1.22 -5.89
N PRO A 69 -9.04 1.15 -6.76
CA PRO A 69 -8.60 -0.12 -7.33
C PRO A 69 -8.15 -1.09 -6.22
N PRO A 70 -8.47 -2.40 -6.34
CA PRO A 70 -8.26 -3.37 -5.26
C PRO A 70 -6.78 -3.60 -4.92
N ASP A 71 -5.90 -3.40 -5.89
CA ASP A 71 -4.46 -3.55 -5.80
C ASP A 71 -3.75 -2.23 -5.47
N ILE A 72 -4.47 -1.12 -5.27
CA ILE A 72 -3.86 0.16 -4.91
C ILE A 72 -4.17 0.47 -3.45
N MET A 73 -3.16 0.85 -2.68
CA MET A 73 -3.27 1.49 -1.38
C MET A 73 -3.16 3.00 -1.55
N TYR A 74 -4.09 3.73 -0.95
CA TYR A 74 -3.97 5.17 -0.81
C TYR A 74 -3.37 5.51 0.54
N VAL A 75 -2.36 6.39 0.53
CA VAL A 75 -1.73 6.94 1.72
C VAL A 75 -1.99 8.44 1.75
N PHE A 76 -2.49 8.94 2.87
CA PHE A 76 -2.81 10.34 3.05
C PHE A 76 -1.87 10.95 4.09
N GLY A 77 -1.12 11.97 3.68
CA GLY A 77 -0.29 12.78 4.57
C GLY A 77 -1.10 13.92 5.22
N THR A 78 -0.55 14.50 6.28
CA THR A 78 -1.10 15.71 6.94
C THR A 78 -1.18 16.93 6.02
N ASP A 79 -0.42 16.93 4.92
CA ASP A 79 -0.40 17.98 3.90
C ASP A 79 -1.58 17.89 2.91
N GLY A 80 -2.42 16.85 3.03
CA GLY A 80 -3.54 16.58 2.13
C GLY A 80 -3.14 15.92 0.82
N ARG A 81 -1.86 15.59 0.61
CA ARG A 81 -1.41 14.84 -0.56
C ARG A 81 -1.79 13.37 -0.41
N ARG A 82 -2.29 12.79 -1.50
CA ARG A 82 -2.55 11.35 -1.64
C ARG A 82 -1.41 10.72 -2.41
N TRP A 83 -0.91 9.60 -1.91
CA TRP A 83 0.05 8.74 -2.57
C TRP A 83 -0.61 7.41 -2.92
N GLU A 84 -0.30 6.90 -4.11
CA GLU A 84 -0.83 5.65 -4.63
C GLU A 84 0.29 4.61 -4.61
N LEU A 85 0.10 3.55 -3.83
CA LEU A 85 1.04 2.44 -3.72
C LEU A 85 0.40 1.17 -4.27
N LEU A 86 1.03 0.54 -5.25
CA LEU A 86 0.64 -0.79 -5.70
C LEU A 86 0.91 -1.82 -4.59
N VAL A 87 -0.09 -2.59 -4.19
CA VAL A 87 0.00 -3.65 -3.21
C VAL A 87 0.09 -4.99 -3.91
N ILE A 88 1.21 -5.67 -3.71
CA ILE A 88 1.47 -7.00 -4.27
C ILE A 88 1.04 -8.05 -3.26
N ALA A 89 0.29 -9.08 -3.69
CA ALA A 89 -0.17 -10.11 -2.77
C ALA A 89 1.01 -10.81 -2.05
N PRO A 90 0.94 -11.06 -0.73
CA PRO A 90 2.03 -11.68 0.02
C PRO A 90 2.42 -13.08 -0.48
N GLN A 91 1.55 -13.73 -1.24
CA GLN A 91 1.70 -15.08 -1.81
C GLN A 91 2.42 -15.07 -3.16
N THR A 92 2.63 -13.89 -3.74
CA THR A 92 3.44 -13.73 -4.96
C THR A 92 4.86 -14.21 -4.67
N ASP A 93 5.45 -14.97 -5.59
CA ASP A 93 6.85 -15.36 -5.46
C ASP A 93 7.78 -14.14 -5.57
N ALA A 94 9.00 -14.27 -5.06
CA ALA A 94 9.93 -13.15 -4.95
C ALA A 94 10.32 -12.55 -6.31
N ASP A 95 10.47 -13.38 -7.34
CA ASP A 95 10.86 -12.92 -8.68
C ASP A 95 9.69 -12.16 -9.33
N GLY A 96 8.47 -12.69 -9.21
CA GLY A 96 7.25 -12.04 -9.69
C GLY A 96 6.94 -10.73 -8.97
N ALA A 97 7.14 -10.68 -7.65
CA ALA A 97 6.97 -9.46 -6.88
C ALA A 97 8.01 -8.40 -7.28
N PHE A 98 9.26 -8.80 -7.46
CA PHE A 98 10.34 -7.89 -7.88
C PHE A 98 10.11 -7.33 -9.29
N ASP A 99 9.69 -8.16 -10.24
CA ASP A 99 9.33 -7.72 -11.60
C ASP A 99 8.14 -6.75 -11.57
N THR A 100 7.13 -7.03 -10.76
CA THR A 100 5.96 -6.15 -10.59
C THR A 100 6.36 -4.80 -9.98
N MET A 101 7.20 -4.79 -8.94
CA MET A 101 7.71 -3.56 -8.34
C MET A 101 8.52 -2.71 -9.33
N GLN A 102 9.34 -3.34 -10.17
CA GLN A 102 10.11 -2.62 -11.20
C GLN A 102 9.20 -1.98 -12.25
N LYS A 103 8.15 -2.68 -12.67
CA LYS A 103 7.16 -2.15 -13.62
C LYS A 103 6.37 -0.99 -13.04
N ALA A 104 6.04 -1.04 -11.75
CA ALA A 104 5.28 0.01 -11.06
C ALA A 104 6.04 1.35 -11.00
N VAL A 105 7.36 1.30 -10.77
CA VAL A 105 8.22 2.50 -10.64
C VAL A 105 8.73 3.02 -12.00
N GLY A 106 8.64 2.20 -13.06
CA GLY A 106 9.14 2.52 -14.40
C GLY A 106 8.24 3.46 -15.22
N VAL A 107 7.12 3.91 -14.68
CA VAL A 107 6.22 4.88 -15.32
C VAL A 107 6.25 6.16 -14.48
N ASP A 108 6.68 7.27 -15.08
CA ASP A 108 6.98 8.55 -14.40
C ASP A 108 6.05 8.85 -13.20
N PRO A 109 6.59 9.07 -11.98
CA PRO A 109 5.79 9.51 -10.85
C PRO A 109 5.24 10.91 -11.14
N ARG A 110 3.93 11.10 -10.93
CA ARG A 110 3.23 12.37 -11.20
C ARG A 110 3.52 13.46 -10.17
#